data_AF-A0A6V8P7G1-F1
#
_entry.id   AF-A0A6V8P7G1-F1
#
_cell.length_a   1.000
_cell.length_b   1.000
_cell.length_c   1.000
_cell.angle_alpha   90.00
_cell.angle_beta   90.00
_cell.angle_gamma   90.00
#
_symmetry.space_group_name_H-M   'P 1'
#
loop_
_entity.id
_entity.type
_entity.pdbx_description
1 polymer ?
#
loop_
_entity_poly.entity_id
_entity_poly.type
_entity_poly.pdbx_seq_one_letter_code
_entity_poly.pdbx_strand_id
1 'polypeptide(L)'
;DYAVVEAESGIIGGEVSHEFVVLADAGESELVLCPGCGYASNAELAHFSWTTIPDREDMKEAALVETAGIKTIEALAHYLSVEPKKTIKTMLVQEGKNIFAILIRGDRELSLAKSARHLRRSIGLVEQDTLSAHPEIRMGYVGPFGLNAIPILADLELKESQNMVIGANRDNFHMVNANVGRDFQVDQWEDFTYPVWGDKCSKCANELEFKRGIEVGHIFQLGTKYSKSLGATFIDEDGQSQNFVMGCFGIGVTRLLASIIEQKHDERGIIWPVSVAPFQVIILLLNPTNNRQREAAEHLYEIFQKHGLEVLLDDRDERAGVKFTDAELLGIPFICLIGNKLEREGLVEVKIRESGDSFELPLEGVVFRIQEIMGNQERGIQVDKGDTF
;
A
#
# COMPACT_ATOMS: atom_id res chain seq x y z
N ASP A 1 3.61 -3.66 11.67
CA ASP A 1 4.37 -2.52 11.11
C ASP A 1 3.53 -1.68 10.18
N TYR A 2 3.75 -0.36 10.15
CA TYR A 2 3.10 0.51 9.17
C TYR A 2 4.11 1.50 8.62
N ALA A 3 3.84 2.01 7.42
CA ALA A 3 4.59 3.09 6.79
C ALA A 3 3.67 4.31 6.61
N VAL A 4 4.26 5.49 6.69
CA VAL A 4 3.62 6.73 6.25
C VAL A 4 4.26 7.11 4.92
N VAL A 5 3.46 7.16 3.86
CA VAL A 5 3.96 7.30 2.49
C VAL A 5 3.39 8.54 1.83
N GLU A 6 4.19 9.21 1.01
CA GLU A 6 3.70 10.25 0.09
C GLU A 6 2.65 9.65 -0.86
N ALA A 7 1.53 10.34 -1.08
CA ALA A 7 0.38 9.82 -1.81
C ALA A 7 -0.28 10.88 -2.70
N GLU A 8 -1.10 10.43 -3.65
CA GLU A 8 -1.81 11.30 -4.59
C GLU A 8 -3.07 11.88 -3.93
N SER A 9 -3.24 13.20 -4.06
CA SER A 9 -4.40 13.89 -3.46
C SER A 9 -5.70 13.66 -4.24
N GLY A 10 -5.60 13.26 -5.51
CA GLY A 10 -6.71 12.81 -6.34
C GLY A 10 -7.89 13.80 -6.38
N ILE A 11 -9.11 13.26 -6.39
CA ILE A 11 -10.36 14.06 -6.51
C ILE A 11 -10.61 14.92 -5.27
N ILE A 12 -10.18 14.46 -4.08
CA ILE A 12 -10.27 15.22 -2.83
C ILE A 12 -9.48 16.52 -2.99
N GLY A 13 -8.34 16.46 -3.67
CA GLY A 13 -7.47 17.59 -3.98
C GLY A 13 -6.70 18.08 -2.76
N GLY A 14 -5.85 19.08 -3.00
CA GLY A 14 -4.76 19.41 -2.10
C GLY A 14 -3.43 19.22 -2.83
N GLU A 15 -2.36 19.76 -2.26
CA GLU A 15 -1.00 19.66 -2.84
C GLU A 15 -0.13 18.64 -2.11
N VAL A 16 -0.49 18.33 -0.86
CA VAL A 16 0.27 17.45 0.02
C VAL A 16 -0.69 16.48 0.69
N SER A 17 -0.45 15.19 0.51
CA SER A 17 -1.17 14.12 1.19
C SER A 17 -0.24 12.96 1.55
N HIS A 18 -0.60 12.26 2.63
CA HIS A 18 0.11 11.07 3.08
C HIS A 18 -0.87 9.96 3.43
N GLU A 19 -0.52 8.74 3.06
CA GLU A 19 -1.22 7.51 3.42
C GLU A 19 -0.53 6.83 4.60
N PHE A 20 -1.32 6.28 5.51
CA PHE A 20 -0.90 5.37 6.55
C PHE A 20 -1.19 3.96 6.08
N VAL A 21 -0.14 3.19 5.80
CA VAL A 21 -0.26 1.91 5.14
C VAL A 21 0.30 0.80 6.04
N VAL A 22 -0.56 -0.15 6.38
CA VAL A 22 -0.18 -1.37 7.12
C VAL A 22 0.49 -2.32 6.15
N LEU A 23 1.74 -2.72 6.42
CA LEU A 23 2.50 -3.59 5.52
C LEU A 23 1.90 -5.00 5.51
N ALA A 24 1.47 -5.47 4.34
CA ALA A 24 0.82 -6.76 4.18
C ALA A 24 0.87 -7.21 2.72
N ASP A 25 1.23 -8.48 2.48
CA ASP A 25 1.38 -9.01 1.12
C ASP A 25 0.05 -9.04 0.35
N ALA A 26 -1.08 -9.18 1.04
CA ALA A 26 -2.42 -9.09 0.46
C ALA A 26 -2.86 -7.65 0.14
N GLY A 27 -2.08 -6.63 0.50
CA GLY A 27 -2.42 -5.22 0.35
C GLY A 27 -2.50 -4.75 -1.11
N GLU A 28 -3.46 -3.88 -1.42
CA GLU A 28 -3.68 -3.36 -2.78
C GLU A 28 -2.67 -2.27 -3.17
N SER A 29 -2.13 -1.55 -2.20
CA SER A 29 -1.19 -0.46 -2.45
C SER A 29 0.23 -1.00 -2.62
N GLU A 30 0.87 -0.65 -3.73
CA GLU A 30 2.31 -0.85 -3.92
C GLU A 30 3.07 0.34 -3.36
N LEU A 31 4.07 0.06 -2.52
CA LEU A 31 4.88 1.04 -1.82
C LEU A 31 6.32 0.95 -2.30
N VAL A 32 6.97 2.10 -2.36
CA VAL A 32 8.39 2.24 -2.67
C VAL A 32 9.08 2.87 -1.47
N LEU A 33 9.98 2.11 -0.86
CA LEU A 33 10.68 2.46 0.37
C LEU A 33 12.19 2.53 0.12
N CYS A 34 12.88 3.44 0.80
CA CYS A 34 14.35 3.49 0.80
C CYS A 34 14.90 3.22 2.20
N PRO A 35 15.57 2.07 2.42
CA PRO A 35 16.14 1.74 3.73
C PRO A 35 17.29 2.70 4.13
N GLY A 36 17.90 3.39 3.15
CA GLY A 36 19.02 4.29 3.40
C GLY A 36 18.66 5.65 4.02
N CYS A 37 17.54 6.23 3.60
CA CYS A 37 17.16 7.59 4.02
C CYS A 37 15.73 7.71 4.56
N GLY A 38 14.97 6.60 4.62
CA GLY A 38 13.58 6.59 5.08
C GLY A 38 12.57 7.18 4.10
N TYR A 39 12.97 7.43 2.84
CA TYR A 39 12.02 7.82 1.79
C TYR A 39 10.96 6.74 1.61
N ALA A 40 9.69 7.15 1.54
CA ALA A 40 8.55 6.26 1.47
C ALA A 40 7.44 6.93 0.65
N SER A 41 6.99 6.28 -0.41
CA SER A 41 5.97 6.80 -1.32
C SER A 41 5.09 5.65 -1.80
N ASN A 42 3.83 5.96 -2.09
CA ASN A 42 3.02 5.13 -2.96
C ASN A 42 3.72 5.04 -4.33
N ALA A 43 3.77 3.85 -4.93
CA ALA A 43 4.49 3.59 -6.18
C ALA A 43 4.04 4.51 -7.33
N GLU A 44 2.76 4.92 -7.33
CA GLU A 44 2.21 5.83 -8.33
C GLU A 44 2.90 7.19 -8.37
N LEU A 45 3.41 7.68 -7.23
CA LEU A 45 4.11 8.97 -7.15
C LEU A 45 5.61 8.85 -6.89
N ALA A 46 6.11 7.62 -6.73
CA ALA A 46 7.46 7.41 -6.26
C ALA A 46 8.50 7.96 -7.24
N HIS A 47 9.26 8.97 -6.81
CA HIS A 47 10.41 9.47 -7.53
C HIS A 47 11.64 8.56 -7.38
N PHE A 48 12.34 8.34 -8.48
CA PHE A 48 13.52 7.48 -8.53
C PHE A 48 14.57 8.05 -9.49
N SER A 49 15.76 7.47 -9.42
CA SER A 49 16.83 7.68 -10.38
C SER A 49 17.15 6.35 -11.04
N TRP A 50 17.24 6.34 -12.35
CA TRP A 50 17.67 5.18 -13.13
C TRP A 50 19.19 5.24 -13.32
N THR A 51 19.81 4.07 -13.44
CA THR A 51 21.22 4.01 -13.85
C THR A 51 21.26 4.02 -15.37
N THR A 52 21.63 5.15 -15.97
CA THR A 52 21.92 5.22 -17.40
C THR A 52 23.41 4.94 -17.61
N ILE A 53 23.74 3.89 -18.36
CA ILE A 53 24.97 3.86 -19.15
C ILE A 53 24.49 3.84 -20.60
N PRO A 54 24.31 5.01 -21.24
CA PRO A 54 24.04 5.01 -22.67
C PRO A 54 25.29 4.49 -23.37
N ASP A 55 25.17 3.42 -24.13
CA ASP A 55 26.03 3.24 -25.28
C ASP A 55 25.74 4.43 -26.20
N ARG A 56 26.65 5.41 -26.23
CA ARG A 56 26.59 6.50 -27.21
C ARG A 56 26.76 5.86 -28.57
N GLU A 57 25.66 5.73 -29.30
CA GLU A 57 25.64 5.23 -30.66
C GLU A 57 25.62 6.40 -31.63
N ASP A 58 26.24 6.21 -32.79
CA ASP A 58 26.05 7.16 -33.89
C ASP A 58 24.57 7.15 -34.33
N MET A 59 24.02 8.33 -34.61
CA MET A 59 22.64 8.44 -35.12
C MET A 59 22.54 7.75 -36.48
N LYS A 60 21.67 6.74 -36.57
CA LYS A 60 21.38 6.00 -37.80
C LYS A 60 20.24 6.68 -38.57
N GLU A 61 20.12 6.38 -39.86
CA GLU A 61 19.02 6.87 -40.68
C GLU A 61 17.68 6.25 -40.22
N ALA A 62 16.67 7.10 -40.01
CA ALA A 62 15.33 6.66 -39.64
C ALA A 62 14.64 6.01 -40.83
N ALA A 63 13.99 4.87 -40.60
CA ALA A 63 13.32 4.12 -41.66
C ALA A 63 12.00 3.51 -41.17
N LEU A 64 11.01 3.46 -42.06
CA LEU A 64 9.78 2.72 -41.81
C LEU A 64 10.02 1.22 -42.04
N VAL A 65 9.59 0.42 -41.09
CA VAL A 65 9.65 -1.05 -41.14
C VAL A 65 8.22 -1.59 -41.02
N GLU A 66 7.88 -2.54 -41.88
CA GLU A 66 6.61 -3.23 -41.85
C GLU A 66 6.56 -4.20 -40.66
N THR A 67 5.51 -4.10 -39.86
CA THR A 67 5.30 -4.82 -38.60
C THR A 67 3.84 -5.27 -38.52
N ALA A 68 3.37 -5.96 -39.57
CA ALA A 68 1.96 -6.30 -39.73
C ALA A 68 1.43 -7.16 -38.57
N GLY A 69 0.37 -6.68 -37.92
CA GLY A 69 -0.27 -7.36 -36.79
C GLY A 69 0.47 -7.25 -35.45
N ILE A 70 1.62 -6.56 -35.39
CA ILE A 70 2.40 -6.39 -34.16
C ILE A 70 1.93 -5.13 -33.43
N LYS A 71 1.37 -5.30 -32.23
CA LYS A 71 0.76 -4.21 -31.45
C LYS A 71 1.27 -4.09 -30.00
N THR A 72 2.14 -4.99 -29.56
CA THR A 72 2.73 -4.97 -28.21
C THR A 72 4.23 -4.74 -28.29
N ILE A 73 4.81 -4.17 -27.24
CA ILE A 73 6.25 -3.89 -27.18
C ILE A 73 7.04 -5.20 -27.19
N GLU A 74 6.59 -6.22 -26.48
CA GLU A 74 7.28 -7.52 -26.40
C GLU A 74 7.35 -8.18 -27.78
N ALA A 75 6.24 -8.15 -28.53
CA ALA A 75 6.19 -8.70 -29.88
C ALA A 75 7.06 -7.88 -30.86
N LEU A 76 7.08 -6.55 -30.72
CA LEU A 76 7.88 -5.66 -31.55
C LEU A 76 9.38 -5.83 -31.28
N ALA A 77 9.77 -5.85 -30.01
CA ALA A 77 11.13 -6.07 -29.56
C ALA A 77 11.67 -7.41 -30.08
N HIS A 78 10.88 -8.48 -29.94
CA HIS A 78 11.23 -9.79 -30.47
C HIS A 78 11.35 -9.79 -32.00
N TYR A 79 10.38 -9.21 -32.72
CA TYR A 79 10.38 -9.17 -34.19
C TYR A 79 11.59 -8.42 -34.75
N LEU A 80 11.94 -7.27 -34.16
CA LEU A 80 13.06 -6.44 -34.60
C LEU A 80 14.41 -6.85 -33.99
N SER A 81 14.42 -7.88 -33.12
CA SER A 81 15.60 -8.32 -32.38
C SER A 81 16.28 -7.18 -31.60
N VAL A 82 15.47 -6.36 -30.91
CA VAL A 82 15.92 -5.27 -30.04
C VAL A 82 15.41 -5.49 -28.61
N GLU A 83 16.07 -4.88 -27.63
CA GLU A 83 15.54 -4.86 -26.27
C GLU A 83 14.31 -3.94 -26.16
N PRO A 84 13.32 -4.25 -25.28
CA PRO A 84 12.20 -3.34 -25.01
C PRO A 84 12.64 -1.91 -24.66
N LYS A 85 13.82 -1.77 -24.02
CA LYS A 85 14.48 -0.50 -23.70
C LYS A 85 14.82 0.36 -24.92
N LYS A 86 14.92 -0.22 -26.12
CA LYS A 86 15.15 0.49 -27.39
C LYS A 86 13.86 0.88 -28.10
N THR A 87 12.72 0.75 -27.44
CA THR A 87 11.41 1.14 -27.98
C THR A 87 10.79 2.25 -27.14
N ILE A 88 9.91 3.06 -27.74
CA ILE A 88 9.11 4.08 -27.04
C ILE A 88 7.63 3.72 -27.17
N LYS A 89 6.94 3.60 -26.03
CA LYS A 89 5.48 3.56 -25.96
C LYS A 89 4.94 4.98 -26.04
N THR A 90 3.93 5.20 -26.86
CA THR A 90 3.16 6.46 -26.87
C THR A 90 1.83 6.21 -26.19
N MET A 91 1.68 6.76 -24.99
CA MET A 91 0.47 6.65 -24.20
C MET A 91 -0.39 7.88 -24.41
N LEU A 92 -1.63 7.69 -24.83
CA LEU A 92 -2.56 8.79 -25.03
C LEU A 92 -3.45 8.96 -23.80
N VAL A 93 -3.42 10.15 -23.22
CA VAL A 93 -4.28 10.54 -22.09
C VAL A 93 -5.17 11.72 -22.46
N GLN A 94 -6.31 11.88 -21.80
CA GLN A 94 -7.26 12.97 -22.06
C GLN A 94 -7.83 13.61 -20.81
N GLU A 95 -8.23 14.87 -20.95
CA GLU A 95 -9.19 15.55 -20.08
C GLU A 95 -10.30 16.15 -20.96
N GLY A 96 -11.50 15.58 -20.86
CA GLY A 96 -12.60 15.91 -21.78
C GLY A 96 -12.22 15.58 -23.23
N LYS A 97 -12.12 16.59 -24.09
CA LYS A 97 -11.73 16.44 -25.51
C LYS A 97 -10.26 16.72 -25.79
N ASN A 98 -9.50 17.18 -24.80
CA ASN A 98 -8.08 17.50 -24.98
C ASN A 98 -7.25 16.23 -24.81
N ILE A 99 -6.49 15.85 -25.83
CA ILE A 99 -5.58 14.70 -25.80
C ILE A 99 -4.15 15.20 -25.55
N PHE A 100 -3.36 14.39 -24.84
CA PHE A 100 -1.92 14.53 -24.68
C PHE A 100 -1.25 13.19 -24.99
N ALA A 101 -0.09 13.23 -25.65
CA ALA A 101 0.72 12.05 -25.91
C ALA A 101 1.90 12.03 -24.95
N ILE A 102 2.02 10.99 -24.14
CA ILE A 102 3.12 10.80 -23.19
C ILE A 102 4.01 9.66 -23.68
N LEU A 103 5.27 9.98 -23.96
CA LEU A 103 6.28 9.05 -24.42
C LEU A 103 7.02 8.44 -23.23
N ILE A 104 7.05 7.12 -23.14
CA ILE A 104 7.80 6.38 -22.11
C ILE A 104 8.63 5.27 -22.76
N ARG A 105 9.69 4.81 -22.09
CA ARG A 105 10.49 3.68 -22.57
C ARG A 105 9.67 2.38 -22.57
N GLY A 106 9.94 1.47 -23.50
CA GLY A 106 9.11 0.29 -23.74
C GLY A 106 9.01 -0.73 -22.60
N ASP A 107 9.97 -0.76 -21.70
CA ASP A 107 9.97 -1.58 -20.48
C ASP A 107 9.40 -0.83 -19.26
N ARG A 108 8.92 0.40 -19.44
CA ARG A 108 8.30 1.21 -18.38
C ARG A 108 6.78 1.22 -18.52
N GLU A 109 6.11 1.51 -17.41
CA GLU A 109 4.67 1.73 -17.34
C GLU A 109 4.38 3.18 -16.93
N LEU A 110 3.30 3.74 -17.50
CA LEU A 110 2.90 5.13 -17.26
C LEU A 110 2.21 5.26 -15.90
N SER A 111 2.71 6.15 -15.05
CA SER A 111 1.96 6.64 -13.89
C SER A 111 0.99 7.74 -14.33
N LEU A 112 -0.31 7.43 -14.25
CA LEU A 112 -1.36 8.42 -14.45
C LEU A 112 -1.35 9.48 -13.35
N ALA A 113 -0.96 9.14 -12.12
CA ALA A 113 -0.87 10.08 -11.00
C ALA A 113 0.19 11.17 -11.27
N LYS A 114 1.42 10.78 -11.63
CA LYS A 114 2.48 11.74 -12.00
C LYS A 114 2.08 12.60 -13.20
N SER A 115 1.47 11.96 -14.19
CA SER A 115 0.97 12.65 -15.40
C SER A 115 -0.11 13.68 -15.08
N ALA A 116 -1.08 13.33 -14.23
CA ALA A 116 -2.15 14.21 -13.76
C ALA A 116 -1.60 15.40 -12.97
N ARG A 117 -0.65 15.12 -12.06
CA ARG A 117 0.02 16.12 -11.23
C ARG A 117 0.81 17.12 -12.07
N HIS A 118 1.57 16.65 -13.05
CA HIS A 118 2.32 17.51 -13.98
C HIS A 118 1.40 18.40 -14.81
N LEU A 119 0.35 17.81 -15.40
CA LEU A 119 -0.62 18.55 -16.22
C LEU A 119 -1.55 19.44 -15.39
N ARG A 120 -1.63 19.22 -14.07
CA ARG A 120 -2.59 19.85 -13.14
C ARG A 120 -4.03 19.66 -13.61
N ARG A 121 -4.35 18.45 -14.05
CA ARG A 121 -5.61 18.07 -14.71
C ARG A 121 -6.09 16.72 -14.23
N SER A 122 -7.39 16.52 -14.29
CA SER A 122 -7.98 15.19 -14.06
C SER A 122 -7.95 14.42 -15.37
N ILE A 123 -6.92 13.61 -15.56
CA ILE A 123 -6.72 12.85 -16.80
C ILE A 123 -7.14 11.39 -16.66
N GLY A 124 -7.52 10.79 -17.79
CA GLY A 124 -7.67 9.34 -17.94
C GLY A 124 -7.05 8.88 -19.26
N LEU A 125 -7.00 7.58 -19.51
CA LEU A 125 -6.64 7.06 -20.83
C LEU A 125 -7.67 7.52 -21.87
N VAL A 126 -7.21 7.74 -23.10
CA VAL A 126 -8.10 8.14 -24.19
C VAL A 126 -9.16 7.07 -24.47
N GLU A 127 -10.41 7.50 -24.59
CA GLU A 127 -11.55 6.66 -24.95
C GLU A 127 -11.74 6.57 -26.47
N GLN A 128 -12.41 5.52 -26.94
CA GLN A 128 -12.60 5.25 -28.36
C GLN A 128 -13.38 6.36 -29.11
N ASP A 129 -14.33 7.00 -28.44
CA ASP A 129 -15.13 8.08 -29.04
C ASP A 129 -14.27 9.31 -29.36
N THR A 130 -13.32 9.65 -28.48
CA THR A 130 -12.38 10.76 -28.72
C THR A 130 -11.44 10.45 -29.88
N LEU A 131 -10.99 9.20 -30.02
CA LEU A 131 -10.12 8.78 -31.14
C LEU A 131 -10.77 8.98 -32.51
N SER A 132 -12.10 8.91 -32.60
CA SER A 132 -12.83 9.08 -33.87
C SER A 132 -12.64 10.48 -34.47
N ALA A 133 -12.34 11.48 -33.65
CA ALA A 133 -12.01 12.84 -34.09
C ALA A 133 -10.56 13.00 -34.57
N HIS A 134 -9.71 11.99 -34.38
CA HIS A 134 -8.28 12.00 -34.65
C HIS A 134 -7.88 10.85 -35.58
N PRO A 135 -8.24 10.92 -36.88
CA PRO A 135 -7.95 9.88 -37.86
C PRO A 135 -6.45 9.69 -38.15
N GLU A 136 -5.58 10.54 -37.64
CA GLU A 136 -4.13 10.38 -37.63
C GLU A 136 -3.64 9.36 -36.60
N ILE A 137 -4.43 9.08 -35.55
CA ILE A 137 -4.06 8.13 -34.51
C ILE A 137 -4.35 6.70 -34.98
N ARG A 138 -3.35 5.83 -34.83
CA ARG A 138 -3.45 4.40 -35.14
C ARG A 138 -3.10 3.57 -33.92
N MET A 139 -4.10 3.08 -33.19
CA MET A 139 -3.88 2.28 -31.99
C MET A 139 -3.04 1.02 -32.30
N GLY A 140 -2.00 0.80 -31.50
CA GLY A 140 -0.99 -0.24 -31.74
C GLY A 140 0.17 0.17 -32.66
N TYR A 141 0.06 1.31 -33.34
CA TYR A 141 1.11 1.91 -34.19
C TYR A 141 1.31 3.40 -33.90
N VAL A 142 0.79 3.89 -32.77
CA VAL A 142 0.82 5.30 -32.39
C VAL A 142 2.22 5.71 -31.98
N GLY A 143 2.67 6.86 -32.47
CA GLY A 143 3.99 7.41 -32.16
C GLY A 143 4.04 8.93 -32.25
N PRO A 144 5.16 9.55 -31.85
CA PRO A 144 5.34 10.98 -31.97
C PRO A 144 5.60 11.45 -33.42
N PHE A 145 5.92 10.52 -34.33
CA PHE A 145 6.18 10.86 -35.73
C PHE A 145 4.93 11.34 -36.46
N GLY A 146 4.90 12.62 -36.84
CA GLY A 146 3.77 13.23 -37.54
C GLY A 146 2.59 13.58 -36.63
N LEU A 147 2.71 13.44 -35.31
CA LEU A 147 1.65 13.75 -34.34
C LEU A 147 1.65 15.24 -33.93
N ASN A 148 1.62 16.14 -34.91
CA ASN A 148 1.88 17.58 -34.69
C ASN A 148 0.72 18.35 -34.03
N ALA A 149 -0.49 17.79 -34.00
CA ALA A 149 -1.68 18.46 -33.47
C ALA A 149 -1.93 18.20 -31.98
N ILE A 150 -1.15 17.30 -31.37
CA ILE A 150 -1.31 16.84 -29.99
C ILE A 150 -0.04 17.19 -29.22
N PRO A 151 -0.13 17.81 -28.04
CA PRO A 151 1.04 18.05 -27.20
C PRO A 151 1.75 16.74 -26.86
N ILE A 152 3.07 16.71 -27.04
CA ILE A 152 3.93 15.56 -26.79
C ILE A 152 4.77 15.82 -25.55
N LEU A 153 4.53 15.03 -24.51
CA LEU A 153 5.34 15.00 -23.30
C LEU A 153 6.18 13.72 -23.31
N ALA A 154 7.35 13.73 -22.68
CA ALA A 154 8.20 12.54 -22.62
C ALA A 154 8.83 12.36 -21.25
N ASP A 155 8.98 11.09 -20.85
CA ASP A 155 9.68 10.71 -19.64
C ASP A 155 11.16 11.11 -19.70
N LEU A 156 11.70 11.58 -18.58
CA LEU A 156 13.09 12.03 -18.47
C LEU A 156 14.12 10.98 -18.92
N GLU A 157 13.82 9.69 -18.78
CA GLU A 157 14.69 8.58 -19.20
C GLU A 157 14.93 8.56 -20.71
N LEU A 158 14.05 9.20 -21.51
CA LEU A 158 14.17 9.27 -22.96
C LEU A 158 15.11 10.39 -23.46
N LYS A 159 15.56 11.32 -22.60
CA LYS A 159 16.42 12.46 -23.02
C LYS A 159 17.72 12.02 -23.69
N GLU A 160 18.33 10.96 -23.17
CA GLU A 160 19.61 10.44 -23.67
C GLU A 160 19.42 9.25 -24.62
N SER A 161 18.18 8.94 -25.01
CA SER A 161 17.87 7.81 -25.88
C SER A 161 18.12 8.14 -27.35
N GLN A 162 18.78 7.23 -28.05
CA GLN A 162 19.11 7.35 -29.47
C GLN A 162 18.67 6.11 -30.24
N ASN A 163 18.37 6.32 -31.52
CA ASN A 163 18.01 5.27 -32.47
C ASN A 163 16.83 4.39 -32.00
N MET A 164 15.78 5.02 -31.48
CA MET A 164 14.65 4.34 -30.86
C MET A 164 13.67 3.78 -31.89
N VAL A 165 12.94 2.73 -31.52
CA VAL A 165 11.80 2.23 -32.29
C VAL A 165 10.52 2.89 -31.77
N ILE A 166 9.76 3.51 -32.65
CA ILE A 166 8.50 4.21 -32.32
C ILE A 166 7.37 3.81 -33.27
N GLY A 167 6.11 4.01 -32.86
CA GLY A 167 4.98 3.89 -33.78
C GLY A 167 5.07 4.91 -34.93
N ALA A 168 4.59 4.54 -36.12
CA ALA A 168 4.65 5.40 -37.30
C ALA A 168 3.36 6.16 -37.61
N ASN A 169 2.33 6.06 -36.75
CA ASN A 169 0.96 6.53 -37.01
C ASN A 169 0.39 6.00 -38.33
N ARG A 170 0.82 4.80 -38.72
CA ARG A 170 0.42 4.10 -39.95
C ARG A 170 0.21 2.64 -39.64
N ASP A 171 -0.92 2.10 -40.07
CA ASP A 171 -1.24 0.68 -39.87
C ASP A 171 -0.13 -0.21 -40.39
N ASN A 172 0.31 -1.15 -39.55
CA ASN A 172 1.34 -2.15 -39.85
C ASN A 172 2.76 -1.58 -40.04
N PHE A 173 3.05 -0.35 -39.59
CA PHE A 173 4.39 0.20 -39.66
C PHE A 173 4.85 0.77 -38.33
N HIS A 174 6.13 0.54 -38.02
CA HIS A 174 6.89 1.26 -37.01
C HIS A 174 8.06 1.99 -37.68
N MET A 175 8.60 3.01 -37.01
CA MET A 175 9.83 3.68 -37.43
C MET A 175 10.98 3.22 -36.53
N VAL A 176 12.05 2.76 -37.15
CA VAL A 176 13.30 2.41 -36.46
C VAL A 176 14.30 3.54 -36.56
N ASN A 177 15.27 3.57 -35.64
CA ASN A 177 16.32 4.58 -35.56
C ASN A 177 15.78 6.03 -35.40
N ALA A 178 14.63 6.21 -34.76
CA ALA A 178 14.06 7.51 -34.49
C ALA A 178 14.86 8.24 -33.39
N ASN A 179 15.10 9.54 -33.59
CA ASN A 179 15.85 10.39 -32.68
C ASN A 179 15.06 11.66 -32.37
N VAL A 180 15.00 12.02 -31.09
CA VAL A 180 14.40 13.28 -30.63
C VAL A 180 15.15 14.46 -31.25
N GLY A 181 14.44 15.52 -31.63
CA GLY A 181 14.98 16.72 -32.27
C GLY A 181 15.15 16.59 -33.78
N ARG A 182 15.49 15.40 -34.31
CA ARG A 182 15.57 15.13 -35.75
C ARG A 182 14.24 14.64 -36.32
N ASP A 183 13.67 13.59 -35.74
CA ASP A 183 12.52 12.87 -36.32
C ASP A 183 11.19 13.23 -35.64
N PHE A 184 11.23 13.70 -34.40
CA PHE A 184 10.08 14.24 -33.66
C PHE A 184 10.53 15.23 -32.59
N GLN A 185 9.62 16.09 -32.13
CA GLN A 185 9.87 17.05 -31.05
C GLN A 185 9.12 16.64 -29.78
N VAL A 186 9.61 17.10 -28.63
CA VAL A 186 8.98 16.93 -27.32
C VAL A 186 8.75 18.32 -26.73
N ASP A 187 7.53 18.60 -26.32
CA ASP A 187 7.13 19.89 -25.77
C ASP A 187 7.54 20.02 -24.30
N GLN A 188 7.42 18.93 -23.52
CA GLN A 188 7.69 18.93 -22.08
C GLN A 188 8.33 17.61 -21.63
N TRP A 189 9.20 17.72 -20.62
CA TRP A 189 9.92 16.60 -20.03
C TRP A 189 9.65 16.52 -18.54
N GLU A 190 9.26 15.36 -18.05
CA GLU A 190 9.03 15.11 -16.62
C GLU A 190 9.13 13.62 -16.29
N ASP A 191 9.20 13.26 -15.01
CA ASP A 191 9.04 11.88 -14.52
C ASP A 191 7.57 11.43 -14.66
N PHE A 192 7.31 10.49 -15.56
CA PHE A 192 5.96 9.99 -15.87
C PHE A 192 5.77 8.51 -15.57
N THR A 193 6.79 7.80 -15.10
CA THR A 193 6.78 6.33 -15.07
C THR A 193 6.78 5.77 -13.64
N TYR A 194 6.36 4.53 -13.50
CA TYR A 194 6.58 3.78 -12.25
C TYR A 194 8.05 3.37 -12.11
N PRO A 195 8.61 3.40 -10.88
CA PRO A 195 9.90 2.76 -10.63
C PRO A 195 9.79 1.25 -10.80
N VAL A 196 10.91 0.61 -11.14
CA VAL A 196 11.05 -0.85 -11.23
C VAL A 196 12.22 -1.33 -10.39
N TRP A 197 12.31 -2.65 -10.18
CA TRP A 197 13.43 -3.26 -9.48
C TRP A 197 14.78 -2.86 -10.09
N GLY A 198 15.71 -2.43 -9.24
CA GLY A 198 17.04 -1.94 -9.63
C GLY A 198 17.12 -0.41 -9.80
N ASP A 199 15.99 0.30 -9.79
CA ASP A 199 16.02 1.76 -9.69
C ASP A 199 16.49 2.20 -8.30
N LYS A 200 17.09 3.39 -8.26
CA LYS A 200 17.73 3.96 -7.06
C LYS A 200 16.92 5.11 -6.51
N CYS A 201 17.04 5.35 -5.22
CA CYS A 201 16.42 6.47 -4.53
C CYS A 201 16.96 7.79 -5.09
N SER A 202 16.06 8.67 -5.51
CA SER A 202 16.38 10.01 -6.00
C SER A 202 17.03 10.91 -4.92
N LYS A 203 16.86 10.59 -3.63
CA LYS A 203 17.40 11.37 -2.51
C LYS A 203 18.80 10.94 -2.06
N CYS A 204 19.12 9.64 -2.11
CA CYS A 204 20.40 9.13 -1.58
C CYS A 204 21.10 8.07 -2.44
N ALA A 205 20.56 7.74 -3.63
CA ALA A 205 21.11 6.77 -4.58
C ALA A 205 21.20 5.31 -4.10
N ASN A 206 20.69 4.96 -2.91
CA ASN A 206 20.54 3.57 -2.48
C ASN A 206 19.42 2.87 -3.26
N GLU A 207 19.44 1.53 -3.29
CA GLU A 207 18.38 0.74 -3.93
C GLU A 207 17.02 0.96 -3.26
N LEU A 208 15.97 0.95 -4.09
CA LEU A 208 14.58 1.03 -3.64
C LEU A 208 14.02 -0.37 -3.36
N GLU A 209 13.25 -0.47 -2.28
CA GLU A 209 12.50 -1.66 -1.92
C GLU A 209 11.02 -1.50 -2.27
N PHE A 210 10.42 -2.57 -2.77
CA PHE A 210 8.99 -2.61 -3.08
C PHE A 210 8.27 -3.46 -2.04
N LYS A 211 7.19 -2.92 -1.48
CA LYS A 211 6.34 -3.60 -0.51
C LYS A 211 4.88 -3.44 -0.91
N ARG A 212 4.02 -4.32 -0.39
CA ARG A 212 2.58 -4.16 -0.48
C ARG A 212 2.01 -3.78 0.87
N GLY A 213 0.87 -3.10 0.86
CA GLY A 213 0.18 -2.77 2.09
C GLY A 213 -1.26 -2.31 1.91
N ILE A 214 -1.94 -2.23 3.04
CA ILE A 214 -3.34 -1.86 3.16
C ILE A 214 -3.39 -0.43 3.69
N GLU A 215 -3.89 0.50 2.89
CA GLU A 215 -4.15 1.88 3.31
C GLU A 215 -5.23 1.88 4.41
N VAL A 216 -4.85 2.24 5.63
CA VAL A 216 -5.76 2.34 6.78
C VAL A 216 -6.10 3.77 7.17
N GLY A 217 -5.37 4.76 6.63
CA GLY A 217 -5.69 6.16 6.85
C GLY A 217 -5.02 7.07 5.82
N HIS A 218 -5.55 8.29 5.71
CA HIS A 218 -5.10 9.27 4.74
C HIS A 218 -5.30 10.68 5.29
N ILE A 219 -4.30 11.53 5.13
CA ILE A 219 -4.32 12.93 5.55
C ILE A 219 -4.06 13.85 4.36
N PHE A 220 -4.79 14.95 4.27
CA PHE A 220 -4.74 15.88 3.14
C PHE A 220 -4.63 17.34 3.59
N GLN A 221 -3.78 18.11 2.92
CA GLN A 221 -3.78 19.57 2.97
C GLN A 221 -4.64 20.12 1.84
N LEU A 222 -5.93 20.38 2.12
CA LEU A 222 -6.92 20.81 1.11
C LEU A 222 -6.76 22.28 0.71
N GLY A 223 -6.01 23.06 1.49
CA GLY A 223 -5.85 24.49 1.31
C GLY A 223 -7.21 25.19 1.33
N THR A 224 -7.48 26.02 0.32
CA THR A 224 -8.74 26.80 0.22
C THR A 224 -9.75 26.21 -0.77
N LYS A 225 -9.56 24.97 -1.26
CA LYS A 225 -10.37 24.40 -2.36
C LYS A 225 -11.87 24.44 -2.05
N TYR A 226 -12.26 23.96 -0.87
CA TYR A 226 -13.67 23.86 -0.46
C TYR A 226 -14.21 25.16 0.14
N SER A 227 -13.40 25.89 0.90
CA SER A 227 -13.81 27.16 1.48
C SER A 227 -14.14 28.19 0.41
N LYS A 228 -13.35 28.27 -0.68
CA LYS A 228 -13.65 29.12 -1.83
C LYS A 228 -14.93 28.73 -2.54
N SER A 229 -15.17 27.45 -2.78
CA SER A 229 -16.36 27.00 -3.52
C SER A 229 -17.65 27.13 -2.71
N LEU A 230 -17.58 26.99 -1.38
CA LEU A 230 -18.71 27.09 -0.46
C LEU A 230 -18.91 28.49 0.14
N GLY A 231 -17.97 29.43 -0.08
CA GLY A 231 -18.01 30.77 0.49
C GLY A 231 -17.73 30.82 2.01
N ALA A 232 -16.98 29.85 2.54
CA ALA A 232 -16.66 29.77 3.96
C ALA A 232 -15.47 30.69 4.30
N THR A 233 -15.76 31.80 4.98
CA THR A 233 -14.80 32.88 5.26
C THR A 233 -14.74 33.29 6.73
N PHE A 234 -13.65 33.94 7.13
CA PHE A 234 -13.46 34.59 8.43
C PHE A 234 -12.77 35.95 8.25
N ILE A 235 -12.84 36.81 9.27
CA ILE A 235 -12.10 38.08 9.30
C ILE A 235 -10.77 37.85 10.00
N ASP A 236 -9.65 38.16 9.34
CA ASP A 236 -8.32 38.05 9.91
C ASP A 236 -7.96 39.24 10.83
N GLU A 237 -6.74 39.23 11.36
CA GLU A 237 -6.23 40.27 12.26
C GLU A 237 -6.12 41.67 11.61
N ASP A 238 -6.03 41.72 10.27
CA ASP A 238 -5.99 42.95 9.47
C ASP A 238 -7.40 43.44 9.06
N GLY A 239 -8.46 42.76 9.52
CA GLY A 239 -9.84 43.07 9.19
C GLY A 239 -10.25 42.64 7.77
N GLN A 240 -9.46 41.79 7.11
CA GLN A 240 -9.73 41.30 5.77
C GLN A 240 -10.49 39.97 5.79
N SER A 241 -11.39 39.79 4.83
CA SER A 241 -12.12 38.53 4.65
C SER A 241 -11.23 37.49 3.97
N GLN A 242 -10.88 36.42 4.69
CA GLN A 242 -10.08 35.30 4.21
C GLN A 242 -10.90 34.02 4.12
N ASN A 243 -10.52 33.12 3.22
CA ASN A 243 -11.10 31.78 3.16
C ASN A 243 -10.43 30.87 4.21
N PHE A 244 -11.19 29.97 4.83
CA PHE A 244 -10.60 28.99 5.75
C PHE A 244 -9.59 28.10 5.01
N VAL A 245 -8.42 27.91 5.61
CA VAL A 245 -7.45 26.88 5.20
C VAL A 245 -7.88 25.57 5.86
N MET A 246 -8.05 24.52 5.04
CA MET A 246 -8.64 23.26 5.48
C MET A 246 -7.64 22.10 5.35
N GLY A 247 -7.73 21.17 6.30
CA GLY A 247 -7.18 19.83 6.20
C GLY A 247 -8.26 18.81 6.51
N CYS A 248 -8.12 17.60 6.00
CA CYS A 248 -8.96 16.47 6.40
C CYS A 248 -8.10 15.24 6.70
N PHE A 249 -8.62 14.40 7.58
CA PHE A 249 -7.92 13.24 8.13
C PHE A 249 -8.94 12.11 8.23
N GLY A 250 -8.66 10.99 7.59
CA GLY A 250 -9.52 9.82 7.58
C GLY A 250 -8.77 8.59 8.07
N ILE A 251 -9.45 7.77 8.86
CA ILE A 251 -9.00 6.42 9.23
C ILE A 251 -10.13 5.45 8.90
N GLY A 252 -9.83 4.41 8.14
CA GLY A 252 -10.76 3.34 7.84
C GLY A 252 -10.89 2.40 9.03
N VAL A 253 -11.72 2.75 10.02
CA VAL A 253 -11.86 1.98 11.27
C VAL A 253 -12.17 0.50 11.04
N THR A 254 -13.09 0.19 10.14
CA THR A 254 -13.44 -1.20 9.79
C THR A 254 -12.31 -1.92 9.06
N ARG A 255 -11.57 -1.20 8.20
CA ARG A 255 -10.41 -1.73 7.48
C ARG A 255 -9.23 -1.98 8.42
N LEU A 256 -9.06 -1.14 9.44
CA LEU A 256 -8.00 -1.29 10.44
C LEU A 256 -8.14 -2.63 11.17
N LEU A 257 -9.36 -3.03 11.53
CA LEU A 257 -9.62 -4.34 12.16
C LEU A 257 -9.14 -5.50 11.28
N ALA A 258 -9.48 -5.51 9.99
CA ALA A 258 -9.02 -6.53 9.06
C ALA A 258 -7.49 -6.49 8.86
N SER A 259 -6.90 -5.29 8.85
CA SER A 259 -5.46 -5.09 8.67
C SER A 259 -4.65 -5.59 9.87
N ILE A 260 -5.20 -5.48 11.09
CA ILE A 260 -4.61 -6.07 12.29
C ILE A 260 -4.56 -7.59 12.16
N ILE A 261 -5.67 -8.22 11.76
CA ILE A 261 -5.73 -9.69 11.57
C ILE A 261 -4.73 -10.12 10.50
N GLU A 262 -4.66 -9.40 9.38
CA GLU A 262 -3.73 -9.71 8.29
C GLU A 262 -2.26 -9.75 8.78
N GLN A 263 -1.87 -8.84 9.67
CA GLN A 263 -0.52 -8.86 10.26
C GLN A 263 -0.35 -9.83 11.43
N LYS A 264 -1.44 -10.13 12.16
CA LYS A 264 -1.40 -10.85 13.42
C LYS A 264 -2.39 -12.01 13.39
N HIS A 265 -2.00 -13.05 12.66
CA HIS A 265 -2.69 -14.34 12.64
C HIS A 265 -1.67 -15.48 12.50
N ASP A 266 -2.13 -16.70 12.73
CA ASP A 266 -1.44 -17.93 12.37
C ASP A 266 -2.43 -18.93 11.77
N GLU A 267 -1.99 -20.16 11.50
CA GLU A 267 -2.83 -21.23 10.96
C GLU A 267 -4.03 -21.61 11.86
N ARG A 268 -3.98 -21.24 13.15
CA ARG A 268 -5.01 -21.57 14.15
C ARG A 268 -6.03 -20.45 14.34
N GLY A 269 -5.71 -19.22 13.94
CA GLY A 269 -6.65 -18.11 13.96
C GLY A 269 -6.02 -16.76 14.26
N ILE A 270 -6.83 -15.87 14.82
CA ILE A 270 -6.44 -14.48 15.06
C ILE A 270 -5.47 -14.40 16.24
N ILE A 271 -4.57 -13.41 16.24
CA ILE A 271 -3.72 -13.04 17.38
C ILE A 271 -3.98 -11.57 17.67
N TRP A 272 -4.90 -11.26 18.59
CA TRP A 272 -5.21 -9.86 18.88
C TRP A 272 -4.11 -9.19 19.70
N PRO A 273 -3.69 -7.95 19.35
CA PRO A 273 -3.09 -7.05 20.32
C PRO A 273 -4.08 -6.82 21.47
N VAL A 274 -3.58 -6.83 22.70
CA VAL A 274 -4.41 -6.72 23.92
C VAL A 274 -5.35 -5.51 23.89
N SER A 275 -4.90 -4.39 23.33
CA SER A 275 -5.65 -3.12 23.28
C SER A 275 -6.90 -3.13 22.39
N VAL A 276 -7.03 -4.12 21.51
CA VAL A 276 -8.13 -4.23 20.53
C VAL A 276 -8.80 -5.60 20.54
N ALA A 277 -8.37 -6.50 21.42
CA ALA A 277 -8.99 -7.79 21.59
C ALA A 277 -10.44 -7.63 22.08
N PRO A 278 -11.39 -8.47 21.63
CA PRO A 278 -12.78 -8.38 22.08
C PRO A 278 -12.95 -8.70 23.58
N PHE A 279 -12.02 -9.50 24.11
CA PHE A 279 -11.80 -9.76 25.53
C PHE A 279 -10.30 -9.94 25.71
N GLN A 280 -9.81 -9.66 26.92
CA GLN A 280 -8.39 -9.84 27.26
C GLN A 280 -8.10 -11.26 27.71
N VAL A 281 -9.06 -11.89 28.41
CA VAL A 281 -8.92 -13.25 28.94
C VAL A 281 -10.11 -14.11 28.53
N ILE A 282 -9.87 -15.37 28.19
CA ILE A 282 -10.89 -16.41 28.07
C ILE A 282 -10.63 -17.51 29.10
N ILE A 283 -11.65 -17.89 29.87
CA ILE A 283 -11.60 -18.99 30.83
C ILE A 283 -12.30 -20.19 30.21
N LEU A 284 -11.58 -21.30 30.07
CA LEU A 284 -12.13 -22.56 29.57
C LEU A 284 -12.44 -23.49 30.74
N LEU A 285 -13.74 -23.69 31.03
CA LEU A 285 -14.19 -24.72 31.95
C LEU A 285 -14.19 -26.08 31.25
N LEU A 286 -13.17 -26.91 31.53
CA LEU A 286 -12.94 -28.15 30.78
C LEU A 286 -13.90 -29.29 31.16
N ASN A 287 -14.41 -29.30 32.41
CA ASN A 287 -15.45 -30.23 32.83
C ASN A 287 -16.59 -29.49 33.56
N PRO A 288 -17.67 -29.11 32.85
CA PRO A 288 -18.77 -28.34 33.43
C PRO A 288 -19.60 -29.13 34.45
N THR A 289 -19.54 -30.47 34.45
CA THR A 289 -20.22 -31.31 35.45
C THR A 289 -19.50 -31.34 36.81
N ASN A 290 -18.26 -30.85 36.86
CA ASN A 290 -17.47 -30.81 38.09
C ASN A 290 -17.71 -29.50 38.86
N ASN A 291 -18.33 -29.60 40.04
CA ASN A 291 -18.66 -28.44 40.86
C ASN A 291 -17.43 -27.63 41.28
N ARG A 292 -16.32 -28.30 41.64
CA ARG A 292 -15.08 -27.61 42.06
C ARG A 292 -14.47 -26.80 40.92
N GLN A 293 -14.48 -27.34 39.71
CA GLN A 293 -14.00 -26.62 38.52
C GLN A 293 -14.94 -25.45 38.18
N ARG A 294 -16.27 -25.64 38.28
CA ARG A 294 -17.25 -24.59 38.03
C ARG A 294 -17.09 -23.41 39.01
N GLU A 295 -17.06 -23.70 40.30
CA GLU A 295 -16.89 -22.69 41.35
C GLU A 295 -15.57 -21.91 41.17
N ALA A 296 -14.48 -22.60 40.81
CA ALA A 296 -13.21 -21.93 40.54
C ALA A 296 -13.25 -21.05 39.28
N ALA A 297 -13.90 -21.50 38.20
CA ALA A 297 -14.05 -20.73 36.97
C ALA A 297 -14.89 -19.46 37.20
N GLU A 298 -16.02 -19.58 37.91
CA GLU A 298 -16.88 -18.46 38.31
C GLU A 298 -16.14 -17.50 39.24
N HIS A 299 -15.40 -18.02 40.23
CA HIS A 299 -14.62 -17.19 41.14
C HIS A 299 -13.52 -16.41 40.41
N LEU A 300 -12.77 -17.07 39.51
CA LEU A 300 -11.73 -16.42 38.72
C LEU A 300 -12.33 -15.36 37.79
N TYR A 301 -13.47 -15.64 37.16
CA TYR A 301 -14.22 -14.69 36.34
C TYR A 301 -14.57 -13.43 37.15
N GLU A 302 -15.13 -13.58 38.36
CA GLU A 302 -15.44 -12.45 39.24
C GLU A 302 -14.19 -11.66 39.66
N ILE A 303 -13.09 -12.32 39.98
CA ILE A 303 -11.85 -11.64 40.38
C ILE A 303 -11.34 -10.80 39.21
N PHE A 304 -11.28 -11.34 38.00
CA PHE A 304 -10.86 -10.57 36.83
C PHE A 304 -11.74 -9.35 36.59
N GLN A 305 -13.07 -9.51 36.64
CA GLN A 305 -14.01 -8.40 36.49
C GLN A 305 -13.80 -7.31 37.56
N LYS A 306 -13.58 -7.71 38.83
CA LYS A 306 -13.27 -6.78 39.93
C LYS A 306 -11.98 -6.00 39.70
N HIS A 307 -11.04 -6.55 38.93
CA HIS A 307 -9.79 -5.90 38.54
C HIS A 307 -9.88 -5.15 37.20
N GLY A 308 -11.08 -5.04 36.62
CA GLY A 308 -11.34 -4.26 35.40
C GLY A 308 -10.91 -4.96 34.11
N LEU A 309 -10.68 -6.27 34.14
CA LEU A 309 -10.33 -7.04 32.95
C LEU A 309 -11.59 -7.51 32.21
N GLU A 310 -11.53 -7.47 30.89
CA GLU A 310 -12.59 -7.99 30.02
C GLU A 310 -12.40 -9.48 29.82
N VAL A 311 -13.35 -10.28 30.33
CA VAL A 311 -13.23 -11.74 30.37
C VAL A 311 -14.41 -12.44 29.72
N LEU A 312 -14.11 -13.48 28.95
CA LEU A 312 -15.08 -14.43 28.41
C LEU A 312 -14.98 -15.76 29.19
N LEU A 313 -16.10 -16.25 29.72
CA LEU A 313 -16.18 -17.58 30.33
C LEU A 313 -16.82 -18.56 29.33
N ASP A 314 -16.09 -19.59 28.91
CA ASP A 314 -16.62 -20.69 28.12
C ASP A 314 -17.07 -21.85 29.03
N ASP A 315 -18.31 -21.74 29.50
CA ASP A 315 -19.00 -22.70 30.35
C ASP A 315 -19.86 -23.72 29.57
N ARG A 316 -19.79 -23.70 28.22
CA ARG A 316 -20.58 -24.57 27.35
C ARG A 316 -20.39 -26.05 27.69
N ASP A 317 -21.44 -26.85 27.51
CA ASP A 317 -21.36 -28.32 27.59
C ASP A 317 -20.79 -28.90 26.29
N GLU A 318 -19.52 -28.62 26.03
CA GLU A 318 -18.79 -29.02 24.83
C GLU A 318 -17.47 -29.72 25.19
N ARG A 319 -16.98 -30.54 24.24
CA ARG A 319 -15.70 -31.24 24.42
C ARG A 319 -14.56 -30.23 24.54
N ALA A 320 -13.62 -30.49 25.45
CA ALA A 320 -12.44 -29.64 25.65
C ALA A 320 -11.72 -29.29 24.33
N GLY A 321 -11.53 -30.26 23.43
CA GLY A 321 -10.93 -30.03 22.12
C GLY A 321 -11.65 -28.98 21.26
N VAL A 322 -12.99 -28.93 21.31
CA VAL A 322 -13.78 -27.91 20.59
C VAL A 322 -13.56 -26.54 21.21
N LYS A 323 -13.59 -26.45 22.54
CA LYS A 323 -13.32 -25.20 23.27
C LYS A 323 -11.92 -24.64 22.98
N PHE A 324 -10.91 -25.51 22.92
CA PHE A 324 -9.56 -25.11 22.56
C PHE A 324 -9.49 -24.53 21.15
N THR A 325 -10.07 -25.21 20.17
CA THR A 325 -10.11 -24.73 18.78
C THR A 325 -10.83 -23.38 18.68
N ASP A 326 -11.98 -23.23 19.34
CA ASP A 326 -12.73 -21.97 19.35
C ASP A 326 -11.92 -20.84 20.01
N ALA A 327 -11.25 -21.12 21.13
CA ALA A 327 -10.42 -20.14 21.84
C ALA A 327 -9.22 -19.68 21.00
N GLU A 328 -8.55 -20.62 20.31
CA GLU A 328 -7.44 -20.30 19.41
C GLU A 328 -7.91 -19.49 18.19
N LEU A 329 -9.10 -19.80 17.67
CA LEU A 329 -9.71 -19.10 16.54
C LEU A 329 -10.13 -17.66 16.91
N LEU A 330 -10.77 -17.49 18.07
CA LEU A 330 -11.18 -16.17 18.59
C LEU A 330 -9.98 -15.25 18.88
N GLY A 331 -8.81 -15.83 19.18
CA GLY A 331 -7.56 -15.09 19.31
C GLY A 331 -7.41 -14.26 20.56
N ILE A 332 -8.18 -14.57 21.61
CA ILE A 332 -8.14 -13.85 22.90
C ILE A 332 -6.75 -14.02 23.54
N PRO A 333 -6.08 -12.92 23.99
CA PRO A 333 -4.67 -12.95 24.37
C PRO A 333 -4.28 -13.98 25.44
N PHE A 334 -5.10 -14.14 26.48
CA PHE A 334 -4.83 -15.07 27.58
C PHE A 334 -5.92 -16.14 27.68
N ILE A 335 -5.51 -17.41 27.68
CA ILE A 335 -6.41 -18.56 27.77
C ILE A 335 -6.16 -19.25 29.12
N CYS A 336 -7.09 -19.12 30.06
CA CYS A 336 -7.04 -19.75 31.37
C CYS A 336 -7.77 -21.10 31.34
N LEU A 337 -7.10 -22.18 31.73
CA LEU A 337 -7.62 -23.53 31.68
C LEU A 337 -8.01 -24.01 33.08
N ILE A 338 -9.30 -24.29 33.26
CA ILE A 338 -9.83 -24.83 34.50
C ILE A 338 -10.15 -26.32 34.28
N GLY A 339 -9.25 -27.18 34.77
CA GLY A 339 -9.31 -28.62 34.53
C GLY A 339 -8.74 -29.46 35.67
N ASN A 340 -8.32 -30.69 35.34
CA ASN A 340 -7.85 -31.67 36.33
C ASN A 340 -6.65 -31.20 37.16
N LYS A 341 -5.84 -30.28 36.65
CA LYS A 341 -4.68 -29.74 37.37
C LYS A 341 -5.08 -28.90 38.58
N LEU A 342 -6.20 -28.18 38.49
CA LEU A 342 -6.79 -27.49 39.62
C LEU A 342 -7.20 -28.48 40.72
N GLU A 343 -7.76 -29.63 40.36
CA GLU A 343 -8.23 -30.61 41.34
C GLU A 343 -7.09 -31.28 42.09
N ARG A 344 -6.01 -31.62 41.37
CA ARG A 344 -4.86 -32.37 41.87
C ARG A 344 -3.86 -31.49 42.61
N GLU A 345 -3.59 -30.30 42.07
CA GLU A 345 -2.45 -29.46 42.46
C GLU A 345 -2.90 -28.06 42.90
N GLY A 346 -4.16 -27.68 42.67
CA GLY A 346 -4.66 -26.33 42.98
C GLY A 346 -4.19 -25.26 42.00
N LEU A 347 -3.70 -25.66 40.81
CA LEU A 347 -3.13 -24.76 39.82
C LEU A 347 -4.06 -24.55 38.61
N VAL A 348 -4.04 -23.33 38.09
CA VAL A 348 -4.63 -22.92 36.81
C VAL A 348 -3.50 -22.81 35.79
N GLU A 349 -3.68 -23.42 34.62
CA GLU A 349 -2.77 -23.24 33.49
C GLU A 349 -3.23 -22.03 32.67
N VAL A 350 -2.31 -21.14 32.33
CA VAL A 350 -2.57 -19.97 31.50
C VAL A 350 -1.67 -20.04 30.28
N LYS A 351 -2.27 -19.98 29.09
CA LYS A 351 -1.57 -19.93 27.81
C LYS A 351 -1.63 -18.52 27.23
N ILE A 352 -0.52 -18.06 26.69
CA ILE A 352 -0.41 -16.78 25.97
C ILE A 352 -0.62 -17.07 24.48
N ARG A 353 -1.65 -16.47 23.87
CA ARG A 353 -2.05 -16.75 22.47
C ARG A 353 -0.98 -16.39 21.45
N GLU A 354 -0.26 -15.29 21.67
CA GLU A 354 0.77 -14.80 20.74
C GLU A 354 2.03 -15.69 20.74
N SER A 355 2.58 -16.03 21.91
CA SER A 355 3.82 -16.82 21.99
C SER A 355 3.58 -18.32 21.98
N GLY A 356 2.39 -18.77 22.38
CA GLY A 356 2.10 -20.18 22.66
C GLY A 356 2.69 -20.69 23.97
N ASP A 357 3.48 -19.88 24.69
CA ASP A 357 4.01 -20.22 26.01
C ASP A 357 2.87 -20.38 27.02
N SER A 358 3.09 -21.21 28.04
CA SER A 358 2.18 -21.37 29.16
C SER A 358 2.89 -21.28 30.51
N PHE A 359 2.13 -20.91 31.53
CA PHE A 359 2.56 -20.90 32.92
C PHE A 359 1.43 -21.38 33.83
N GLU A 360 1.79 -21.80 35.04
CA GLU A 360 0.87 -22.44 35.97
C GLU A 360 0.97 -21.77 37.33
N LEU A 361 -0.16 -21.35 37.87
CA LEU A 361 -0.20 -20.59 39.12
C LEU A 361 -1.42 -20.98 39.95
N PRO A 362 -1.38 -20.80 41.28
CA PRO A 362 -2.58 -20.77 42.11
C PRO A 362 -3.55 -19.69 41.63
N LEU A 363 -4.85 -19.90 41.84
CA LEU A 363 -5.93 -19.05 41.36
C LEU A 363 -5.76 -17.59 41.80
N GLU A 364 -5.24 -17.37 43.01
CA GLU A 364 -5.01 -16.06 43.61
C GLU A 364 -3.94 -15.23 42.89
N GLY A 365 -2.98 -15.89 42.21
CA GLY A 365 -1.86 -15.23 41.53
C GLY A 365 -2.11 -14.92 40.05
N VAL A 366 -3.10 -15.57 39.43
CA VAL A 366 -3.34 -15.50 37.98
C VAL A 366 -3.61 -14.06 37.52
N VAL A 367 -4.49 -13.34 38.22
CA VAL A 367 -4.92 -12.00 37.82
C VAL A 367 -3.76 -11.01 37.82
N PHE A 368 -2.96 -11.01 38.90
CA PHE A 368 -1.80 -10.13 39.02
C PHE A 368 -0.76 -10.42 37.94
N ARG A 369 -0.48 -11.70 37.66
CA ARG A 369 0.49 -12.07 36.64
C ARG A 369 0.05 -11.64 35.24
N ILE A 370 -1.23 -11.80 34.90
CA ILE A 370 -1.75 -11.34 33.60
C ILE A 370 -1.64 -9.82 33.48
N GLN A 371 -2.01 -9.06 34.52
CA GLN A 371 -1.88 -7.60 34.51
C GLN A 371 -0.43 -7.13 34.38
N GLU A 372 0.52 -7.82 35.02
CA GLU A 372 1.95 -7.55 34.87
C GLU A 372 2.42 -7.75 33.42
N ILE A 373 2.03 -8.86 32.79
CA ILE A 373 2.36 -9.15 31.39
C ILE A 373 1.78 -8.08 30.46
N MET A 374 0.50 -7.72 30.64
CA MET A 374 -0.17 -6.67 29.87
C MET A 374 0.54 -5.32 30.03
N GLY A 375 0.88 -4.93 31.27
CA GLY A 375 1.58 -3.68 31.55
C GLY A 375 2.98 -3.60 30.94
N ASN A 376 3.69 -4.73 30.82
CA ASN A 376 4.98 -4.80 30.14
C ASN A 376 4.81 -4.69 28.62
N GLN A 377 3.78 -5.31 28.04
CA GLN A 377 3.45 -5.20 26.62
C GLN A 377 3.07 -3.77 26.21
N GLU A 378 2.26 -3.07 27.01
CA GLU A 378 1.89 -1.66 26.76
C GLU A 378 3.10 -0.71 26.80
N ARG A 379 4.11 -1.03 27.60
CA ARG A 379 5.36 -0.25 27.72
C ARG A 379 6.42 -0.63 26.68
N GLY A 380 6.15 -1.61 25.81
CA GLY A 380 7.12 -2.12 24.84
C GLY A 380 8.32 -2.84 25.47
N ILE A 381 8.19 -3.35 26.70
CA ILE A 381 9.24 -4.09 27.40
C ILE A 381 9.03 -5.58 27.12
N GLN A 382 9.96 -6.23 26.41
CA GLN A 382 9.96 -7.68 26.25
C GLN A 382 10.17 -8.34 27.62
N VAL A 383 9.24 -9.21 28.03
CA VAL A 383 9.36 -9.98 29.28
C VAL A 383 10.37 -11.10 29.05
N ASP A 384 11.52 -10.98 29.69
CA ASP A 384 12.60 -11.97 29.59
C ASP A 384 12.21 -13.26 30.34
N LYS A 385 12.54 -14.42 29.75
CA LYS A 385 12.25 -15.74 30.30
C LYS A 385 13.21 -16.03 31.45
N GLY A 386 12.92 -15.59 32.68
CA GLY A 386 13.88 -15.80 33.77
C GLY A 386 13.42 -15.75 35.22
N ASP A 387 12.42 -14.95 35.59
CA ASP A 387 12.17 -14.75 37.03
C ASP A 387 11.02 -15.60 37.54
N THR A 388 11.42 -16.72 38.16
CA THR A 388 10.64 -17.45 39.14
C THR A 388 10.73 -16.69 40.47
N PHE A 389 9.60 -16.30 41.03
CA PHE A 389 9.47 -15.95 42.45
C PHE A 389 8.67 -17.01 43.18
#